data_AF-K9DER6-F1
#
_entry.id   AF-K9DER6-F1
#
_cell.length_a   1.000
_cell.length_b   1.000
_cell.length_c   1.000
_cell.angle_alpha   90.00
_cell.angle_beta   90.00
_cell.angle_gamma   90.00
#
_symmetry.space_group_name_H-M   'P 1'
#
loop_
_entity.id
_entity.type
_entity.pdbx_description
1 polymer ?
#
loop_
_entity_poly.entity_id
_entity_poly.type
_entity_poly.pdbx_seq_one_letter_code
_entity_poly.pdbx_strand_id
1 'polypeptide(L)'
;MHKQEYLNDEHVKPFLAWMGQQLQAGSRRGHGYARPRSTPLQFTNLGAAFERYDWAFNFRRIDGRRCAGTSFAENAAVLDDLQERLRDAVAGGDDAASCDAAVEVVRWGGVAPHNEAWLRANSNGLARCLARVRDQLALGDDDAELGAGLRFNAGMTKVYSLLLDHFVIYDSRVGGALAWFVAAWVREQGGQRIPESLRFPCMPAKEDAKAARRKLRNPWLGAAGFPTLGSRPHVHARWNLRASWIVRAVLEEHPGTVFGSGAAASRRLEAALFMWGYDLTAPAPGDDAPQLSQAA
;
A
#
# COMPACT_ATOMS: atom_id res chain seq x y z
N MET A 1 -13.53 6.03 -13.94
CA MET A 1 -14.35 6.80 -12.99
C MET A 1 -13.44 7.84 -12.38
N HIS A 2 -13.90 9.09 -12.33
CA HIS A 2 -13.10 10.17 -11.80
C HIS A 2 -13.07 10.17 -10.26
N LYS A 3 -11.98 10.70 -9.70
CA LYS A 3 -11.76 10.80 -8.25
C LYS A 3 -12.99 11.30 -7.49
N GLN A 4 -13.61 12.39 -7.95
CA GLN A 4 -14.72 13.01 -7.24
C GLN A 4 -15.99 12.14 -7.27
N GLU A 5 -16.23 11.44 -8.38
CA GLU A 5 -17.31 10.46 -8.49
C GLU A 5 -17.09 9.30 -7.53
N TYR A 6 -15.86 8.76 -7.49
CA TYR A 6 -15.48 7.69 -6.58
C TYR A 6 -15.66 8.07 -5.10
N LEU A 7 -15.19 9.26 -4.70
CA LEU A 7 -15.28 9.70 -3.32
C LEU A 7 -16.72 10.05 -2.89
N ASN A 8 -17.62 10.32 -3.85
CA ASN A 8 -19.04 10.55 -3.61
C ASN A 8 -19.90 9.28 -3.74
N ASP A 9 -19.32 8.13 -4.08
CA ASP A 9 -20.00 6.84 -4.13
C ASP A 9 -20.73 6.55 -2.81
N GLU A 10 -21.91 5.94 -2.91
CA GLU A 10 -22.82 5.73 -1.78
C GLU A 10 -22.21 4.89 -0.64
N HIS A 11 -21.20 4.08 -0.94
CA HIS A 11 -20.47 3.28 0.05
C HIS A 11 -19.14 3.90 0.45
N VAL A 12 -18.44 4.55 -0.49
CA VAL A 12 -17.13 5.17 -0.21
C VAL A 12 -17.29 6.35 0.75
N LYS A 13 -18.27 7.23 0.53
CA LYS A 13 -18.43 8.43 1.34
C LYS A 13 -18.72 8.12 2.82
N PRO A 14 -19.66 7.22 3.18
CA PRO A 14 -19.85 6.83 4.57
C PRO A 14 -18.64 6.08 5.16
N PHE A 15 -17.93 5.28 4.35
CA PHE A 15 -16.71 4.62 4.79
C PHE A 15 -15.60 5.63 5.14
N LEU A 16 -15.42 6.70 4.36
CA LEU A 16 -14.46 7.77 4.67
C LEU A 16 -14.77 8.42 6.02
N ALA A 17 -16.03 8.79 6.26
CA ALA A 17 -16.47 9.38 7.53
C ALA A 17 -16.20 8.43 8.72
N TRP A 18 -16.45 7.13 8.55
CA TRP A 18 -16.14 6.12 9.57
C TRP A 18 -14.63 5.93 9.76
N MET A 19 -13.86 5.87 8.67
CA MET A 19 -12.41 5.69 8.72
C MET A 19 -11.73 6.88 9.41
N GLY A 20 -12.24 8.10 9.21
CA GLY A 20 -11.78 9.31 9.88
C GLY A 20 -11.84 9.23 11.40
N GLN A 21 -12.86 8.55 11.94
CA GLN A 21 -12.96 8.28 13.38
C GLN A 21 -11.86 7.32 13.86
N GLN A 22 -11.46 6.36 13.01
CA GLN A 22 -10.39 5.42 13.33
C GLN A 22 -9.00 6.07 13.35
N LEU A 23 -8.84 7.25 12.72
CA LEU A 23 -7.59 8.02 12.70
C LEU A 23 -7.43 8.98 13.89
N GLN A 24 -8.44 9.10 14.75
CA GLN A 24 -8.39 9.96 15.92
C GLN A 24 -7.60 9.29 17.06
N ALA A 25 -6.97 10.11 17.91
CA ALA A 25 -6.19 9.61 19.06
C ALA A 25 -7.03 8.76 20.02
N GLY A 26 -8.33 9.08 20.14
CA GLY A 26 -9.28 8.36 20.99
C GLY A 26 -9.80 7.04 20.40
N SER A 27 -9.41 6.68 19.17
CA SER A 27 -9.80 5.39 18.57
C SER A 27 -9.31 4.22 19.43
N ARG A 28 -10.19 3.24 19.64
CA ARG A 28 -9.94 2.03 20.46
C ARG A 28 -9.92 0.75 19.63
N ARG A 29 -9.93 0.87 18.30
CA ARG A 29 -9.85 -0.29 17.43
C ARG A 29 -8.43 -0.80 17.44
N GLY A 30 -8.19 -1.90 18.15
CA GLY A 30 -6.89 -2.54 18.23
C GLY A 30 -6.70 -3.64 17.17
N HIS A 31 -5.44 -4.00 16.97
CA HIS A 31 -5.01 -5.16 16.17
C HIS A 31 -3.65 -5.66 16.66
N GLY A 32 -3.31 -6.90 16.35
CA GLY A 32 -2.02 -7.45 16.70
C GLY A 32 -1.73 -8.76 15.98
N TYR A 33 -0.46 -9.15 16.00
CA TYR A 33 -0.01 -10.38 15.35
C TYR A 33 1.31 -10.87 15.95
N ALA A 34 1.58 -12.16 15.75
CA ALA A 34 2.86 -12.76 16.08
C ALA A 34 3.87 -12.53 14.96
N ARG A 35 5.15 -12.35 15.33
CA ARG A 35 6.27 -12.36 14.39
C ARG A 35 7.19 -13.54 14.72
N PRO A 36 7.79 -14.21 13.72
CA PRO A 36 8.73 -15.28 13.99
C PRO A 36 9.88 -14.80 14.86
N ARG A 37 10.17 -15.51 15.97
CA ARG A 37 11.28 -15.21 16.89
C ARG A 37 11.23 -13.79 17.48
N SER A 38 10.05 -13.21 17.66
CA SER A 38 9.87 -11.93 18.35
C SER A 38 8.62 -11.94 19.21
N THR A 39 8.56 -11.03 20.18
CA THR A 39 7.36 -10.80 20.98
C THR A 39 6.18 -10.44 20.06
N PRO A 40 4.96 -10.95 20.33
CA PRO A 40 3.76 -10.52 19.64
C PRO A 40 3.61 -8.99 19.66
N LEU A 41 3.31 -8.41 18.51
CA LEU A 41 2.98 -6.99 18.38
C LEU A 41 1.50 -6.80 18.64
N GLN A 42 1.19 -5.74 19.38
CA GLN A 42 -0.16 -5.28 19.65
C GLN A 42 -0.22 -3.77 19.43
N PHE A 43 -1.32 -3.31 18.88
CA PHE A 43 -1.63 -1.91 18.62
C PHE A 43 -3.02 -1.62 19.19
N THR A 44 -3.14 -0.52 19.92
CA THR A 44 -4.44 -0.08 20.46
C THR A 44 -5.26 0.69 19.43
N ASN A 45 -4.59 1.27 18.42
CA ASN A 45 -5.15 1.97 17.27
C ASN A 45 -4.08 2.15 16.16
N LEU A 46 -4.47 2.80 15.05
CA LEU A 46 -3.56 3.06 13.93
C LEU A 46 -2.40 3.99 14.31
N GLY A 47 -2.58 4.92 15.24
CA GLY A 47 -1.50 5.75 15.77
C GLY A 47 -0.41 4.91 16.43
N ALA A 48 -0.81 3.98 17.31
CA ALA A 48 0.11 3.04 17.96
C ALA A 48 0.80 2.09 16.95
N ALA A 49 0.13 1.75 15.85
CA ALA A 49 0.75 0.98 14.75
C ALA A 49 1.86 1.77 14.05
N PHE A 50 1.68 3.08 13.86
CA PHE A 50 2.71 3.97 13.32
C PHE A 50 3.87 4.18 14.31
N GLU A 51 3.59 4.44 15.59
CA GLU A 51 4.63 4.62 16.61
C GLU A 51 5.55 3.39 16.75
N ARG A 52 5.00 2.20 16.50
CA ARG A 52 5.71 0.92 16.51
C ARG A 52 6.24 0.52 15.14
N TYR A 53 6.32 1.44 14.18
CA TYR A 53 6.85 1.15 12.86
C TYR A 53 8.24 0.52 12.95
N ASP A 54 8.37 -0.66 12.37
CA ASP A 54 9.60 -1.45 12.39
C ASP A 54 9.69 -2.26 11.09
N TRP A 55 10.42 -1.72 10.13
CA TRP A 55 10.69 -2.39 8.87
C TRP A 55 12.13 -2.19 8.43
N ALA A 56 12.89 -3.28 8.54
CA ALA A 56 14.26 -3.34 8.09
C ALA A 56 14.36 -3.21 6.56
N PHE A 57 15.10 -2.20 6.11
CA PHE A 57 15.63 -2.13 4.75
C PHE A 57 17.15 -2.35 4.81
N ASN A 58 17.69 -3.01 3.79
CA ASN A 58 19.12 -3.17 3.59
C ASN A 58 19.38 -3.43 2.11
N PHE A 59 20.00 -2.48 1.43
CA PHE A 59 20.32 -2.61 0.02
C PHE A 59 21.62 -1.89 -0.32
N ARG A 60 22.15 -2.21 -1.50
CA ARG A 60 23.30 -1.54 -2.08
C ARG A 60 22.84 -0.67 -3.24
N ARG A 61 23.26 0.58 -3.21
CA ARG A 61 23.10 1.56 -4.27
C ARG A 61 23.91 1.20 -5.52
N ILE A 62 23.66 1.90 -6.61
CA ILE A 62 24.44 1.75 -7.86
C ILE A 62 25.89 2.19 -7.64
N ASP A 63 26.13 3.24 -6.86
CA ASP A 63 27.47 3.72 -6.47
C ASP A 63 28.21 2.79 -5.49
N GLY A 64 27.60 1.67 -5.09
CA GLY A 64 28.17 0.71 -4.16
C GLY A 64 27.93 1.03 -2.68
N ARG A 65 27.38 2.19 -2.32
CA ARG A 65 27.05 2.56 -0.95
C ARG A 65 26.01 1.62 -0.37
N ARG A 66 26.21 1.20 0.88
CA ARG A 66 25.23 0.41 1.63
C ARG A 66 24.27 1.33 2.38
N CYS A 67 22.98 1.07 2.26
CA CYS A 67 21.93 1.76 2.99
C CYS A 67 21.14 0.73 3.81
N ALA A 68 21.02 0.95 5.11
CA ALA A 68 20.26 0.09 6.00
C ALA A 68 19.67 0.89 7.17
N GLY A 69 18.56 0.41 7.72
CA GLY A 69 17.84 1.01 8.84
C GLY A 69 16.54 0.26 9.09
N THR A 70 15.79 0.64 10.14
CA THR A 70 14.54 -0.03 10.50
C THR A 70 13.41 0.92 10.83
N SER A 71 13.73 2.13 11.29
CA SER A 71 12.75 3.11 11.75
C SER A 71 12.05 3.82 10.59
N PHE A 72 10.93 4.48 10.90
CA PHE A 72 10.22 5.32 9.94
C PHE A 72 11.09 6.49 9.48
N ALA A 73 11.82 7.14 10.39
CA ALA A 73 12.67 8.29 10.07
C ALA A 73 13.82 7.91 9.12
N GLU A 74 14.49 6.77 9.36
CA GLU A 74 15.54 6.27 8.46
C GLU A 74 14.99 5.91 7.09
N ASN A 75 13.80 5.28 7.04
CA ASN A 75 13.13 4.99 5.78
C ASN A 75 12.75 6.26 5.02
N ALA A 76 12.18 7.26 5.71
CA ALA A 76 11.81 8.54 5.12
C ALA A 76 13.03 9.25 4.52
N ALA A 77 14.14 9.34 5.27
CA ALA A 77 15.37 9.97 4.77
C ALA A 77 15.93 9.30 3.51
N VAL A 78 15.87 7.96 3.43
CA VAL A 78 16.29 7.23 2.23
C VAL A 78 15.31 7.43 1.07
N LEU A 79 14.01 7.46 1.36
CA LEU A 79 12.99 7.67 0.33
C LEU A 79 13.02 9.07 -0.25
N ASP A 80 13.29 10.09 0.57
CA ASP A 80 13.43 11.48 0.12
C ASP A 80 14.58 11.59 -0.90
N ASP A 81 15.73 11.00 -0.58
CA ASP A 81 16.90 10.95 -1.48
C ASP A 81 16.63 10.14 -2.75
N LEU A 82 15.93 9.01 -2.66
CA LEU A 82 15.54 8.21 -3.84
C LEU A 82 14.51 8.95 -4.71
N GLN A 83 13.60 9.68 -4.08
CA GLN A 83 12.56 10.46 -4.75
C GLN A 83 13.16 11.60 -5.56
N GLU A 84 14.06 12.38 -4.96
CA GLU A 84 14.73 13.49 -5.63
C GLU A 84 15.41 13.02 -6.92
N ARG A 85 16.27 11.99 -6.81
CA ARG A 85 16.98 11.41 -7.97
C ARG A 85 16.04 10.89 -9.04
N LEU A 86 14.99 10.17 -8.63
CA LEU A 86 14.05 9.59 -9.57
C LEU A 86 13.27 10.69 -10.31
N ARG A 87 12.84 11.73 -9.60
CA ARG A 87 12.13 12.87 -10.20
C ARG A 87 13.03 13.65 -11.14
N ASP A 88 14.27 13.94 -10.74
CA ASP A 88 15.25 14.66 -11.55
C ASP A 88 15.59 13.89 -12.84
N ALA A 89 15.86 12.58 -12.73
CA ALA A 89 16.17 11.75 -13.89
C ALA A 89 15.00 11.65 -14.88
N VAL A 90 13.78 11.45 -14.36
CA VAL A 90 12.58 11.36 -15.21
C VAL A 90 12.25 12.72 -15.84
N ALA A 91 12.40 13.82 -15.12
CA ALA A 91 12.18 15.17 -15.63
C ALA A 91 13.23 15.56 -16.68
N GLY A 92 14.49 15.15 -16.51
CA GLY A 92 15.57 15.34 -17.48
C GLY A 92 15.46 14.45 -18.72
N GLY A 93 14.55 13.47 -18.73
CA GLY A 93 14.43 12.51 -19.83
C GLY A 93 15.63 11.55 -19.94
N ASP A 94 16.41 11.40 -18.88
CA ASP A 94 17.59 10.53 -18.85
C ASP A 94 17.16 9.10 -18.53
N ASP A 95 17.12 8.26 -19.56
CA ASP A 95 16.73 6.86 -19.49
C ASP A 95 17.64 6.02 -18.58
N ALA A 96 18.96 6.27 -18.61
CA ALA A 96 19.92 5.53 -17.82
C ALA A 96 19.79 5.88 -16.34
N ALA A 97 19.77 7.17 -16.02
CA ALA A 97 19.57 7.66 -14.66
C ALA A 97 18.19 7.27 -14.12
N SER A 98 17.14 7.30 -14.95
CA SER A 98 15.79 6.87 -14.57
C SER A 98 15.75 5.38 -14.25
N CYS A 99 16.44 4.56 -15.04
CA CYS A 99 16.59 3.14 -14.78
C CYS A 99 17.34 2.90 -13.47
N ASP A 100 18.47 3.56 -13.23
CA ASP A 100 19.25 3.40 -12.01
C ASP A 100 18.46 3.80 -10.76
N ALA A 101 17.82 4.97 -10.79
CA ALA A 101 16.98 5.43 -9.68
C ALA A 101 15.81 4.48 -9.41
N ALA A 102 15.08 4.04 -10.45
CA ALA A 102 13.99 3.08 -10.29
C ALA A 102 14.48 1.71 -9.76
N VAL A 103 15.67 1.28 -10.18
CA VAL A 103 16.32 0.05 -9.67
C VAL A 103 16.63 0.17 -8.18
N GLU A 104 17.17 1.31 -7.74
CA GLU A 104 17.43 1.53 -6.31
C GLU A 104 16.15 1.50 -5.47
N VAL A 105 15.04 2.06 -6.00
CA VAL A 105 13.72 2.00 -5.32
C VAL A 105 13.24 0.56 -5.15
N VAL A 106 13.33 -0.27 -6.18
CA VAL A 106 12.89 -1.68 -6.06
C VAL A 106 13.84 -2.53 -5.22
N ARG A 107 15.13 -2.15 -5.12
CA ARG A 107 16.10 -2.75 -4.20
C ARG A 107 15.79 -2.38 -2.76
N TRP A 108 15.56 -1.10 -2.46
CA TRP A 108 15.09 -0.63 -1.15
C TRP A 108 13.87 -1.43 -0.71
N GLY A 109 12.87 -1.55 -1.59
CA GLY A 109 11.62 -2.25 -1.31
C GLY A 109 11.72 -3.78 -1.18
N GLY A 110 12.90 -4.39 -1.34
CA GLY A 110 13.08 -5.84 -1.29
C GLY A 110 12.39 -6.62 -2.43
N VAL A 111 12.18 -5.95 -3.57
CA VAL A 111 11.39 -6.45 -4.71
C VAL A 111 12.18 -6.42 -6.03
N ALA A 112 13.52 -6.39 -5.96
CA ALA A 112 14.39 -6.27 -7.12
C ALA A 112 14.27 -7.40 -8.17
N PRO A 113 14.31 -8.71 -7.87
CA PRO A 113 14.65 -9.75 -8.87
C PRO A 113 13.95 -9.65 -10.23
N HIS A 114 12.62 -9.51 -10.27
CA HIS A 114 11.87 -9.40 -11.54
C HIS A 114 11.61 -7.96 -11.96
N ASN A 115 11.66 -6.99 -11.04
CA ASN A 115 11.40 -5.59 -11.36
C ASN A 115 12.65 -4.92 -11.92
N GLU A 116 13.81 -5.16 -11.32
CA GLU A 116 15.11 -4.72 -11.82
C GLU A 116 15.41 -5.30 -13.21
N ALA A 117 15.19 -6.61 -13.42
CA ALA A 117 15.36 -7.22 -14.73
C ALA A 117 14.47 -6.54 -15.80
N TRP A 118 13.20 -6.25 -15.46
CA TRP A 118 12.32 -5.55 -16.37
C TRP A 118 12.75 -4.11 -16.62
N LEU A 119 13.13 -3.36 -15.59
CA LEU A 119 13.62 -1.97 -15.71
C LEU A 119 14.85 -1.90 -16.62
N ARG A 120 15.81 -2.81 -16.41
CA ARG A 120 17.03 -2.90 -17.23
C ARG A 120 16.73 -3.26 -18.69
N ALA A 121 15.80 -4.19 -18.92
CA ALA A 121 15.40 -4.59 -20.27
C ALA A 121 14.58 -3.52 -21.01
N ASN A 122 13.97 -2.58 -20.28
CA ASN A 122 13.13 -1.51 -20.83
C ASN A 122 13.74 -0.13 -20.57
N SER A 123 15.07 -0.03 -20.46
CA SER A 123 15.76 1.23 -20.14
C SER A 123 15.56 2.29 -21.23
N ASN A 124 15.61 1.89 -22.51
CA ASN A 124 15.38 2.80 -23.63
C ASN A 124 13.91 3.29 -23.63
N GLY A 125 13.72 4.60 -23.55
CA GLY A 125 12.43 5.27 -23.41
C GLY A 125 11.81 5.17 -22.02
N LEU A 126 12.53 4.67 -21.01
CA LEU A 126 12.01 4.48 -19.66
C LEU A 126 11.60 5.79 -19.00
N ALA A 127 12.39 6.85 -19.14
CA ALA A 127 12.08 8.14 -18.53
C ALA A 127 10.73 8.65 -19.04
N ARG A 128 10.52 8.59 -20.36
CA ARG A 128 9.25 8.95 -21.00
C ARG A 128 8.11 8.02 -20.56
N CYS A 129 8.36 6.73 -20.43
CA CYS A 129 7.37 5.76 -19.98
C CYS A 129 6.89 6.07 -18.55
N LEU A 130 7.83 6.31 -17.62
CA LEU A 130 7.53 6.66 -16.23
C LEU A 130 6.81 7.99 -16.13
N ALA A 131 7.24 9.02 -16.87
CA ALA A 131 6.58 10.32 -16.93
C ALA A 131 5.14 10.18 -17.43
N ARG A 132 4.92 9.43 -18.52
CA ARG A 132 3.58 9.18 -19.06
C ARG A 132 2.67 8.53 -18.02
N VAL A 133 3.16 7.50 -17.31
CA VAL A 133 2.35 6.79 -16.30
C VAL A 133 2.03 7.71 -15.12
N ARG A 134 3.02 8.48 -14.65
CA ARG A 134 2.81 9.53 -13.63
C ARG A 134 1.70 10.48 -14.07
N ASP A 135 1.80 11.04 -15.27
CA ASP A 135 0.86 12.03 -15.77
C ASP A 135 -0.55 11.45 -15.92
N GLN A 136 -0.67 10.21 -16.42
CA GLN A 136 -1.96 9.51 -16.51
C GLN A 136 -2.59 9.25 -15.14
N LEU A 137 -1.81 8.81 -14.15
CA LEU A 137 -2.32 8.62 -12.79
C LEU A 137 -2.73 9.96 -12.15
N ALA A 138 -2.04 11.06 -12.47
CA ALA A 138 -2.33 12.39 -11.95
C ALA A 138 -3.65 12.97 -12.47
N LEU A 139 -4.17 12.48 -13.61
CA LEU A 139 -5.48 12.88 -14.15
C LEU A 139 -6.65 12.55 -13.19
N GLY A 140 -6.44 11.63 -12.26
CA GLY A 140 -7.49 11.29 -11.30
C GLY A 140 -8.65 10.51 -11.94
N ASP A 141 -8.37 9.68 -12.94
CA ASP A 141 -9.32 8.76 -13.57
C ASP A 141 -8.81 7.32 -13.44
N ASP A 142 -9.60 6.46 -12.79
CA ASP A 142 -9.25 5.07 -12.51
C ASP A 142 -9.54 4.09 -13.68
N ASP A 143 -10.05 4.64 -14.79
CA ASP A 143 -10.22 3.97 -16.07
C ASP A 143 -9.21 4.46 -17.12
N ALA A 144 -8.31 5.39 -16.77
CA ALA A 144 -7.29 5.89 -17.68
C ALA A 144 -6.38 4.77 -18.22
N GLU A 145 -6.21 4.72 -19.54
CA GLU A 145 -5.31 3.78 -20.18
C GLU A 145 -3.86 4.19 -19.95
N LEU A 146 -3.16 3.45 -19.09
CA LEU A 146 -1.74 3.68 -18.80
C LEU A 146 -0.79 3.24 -19.93
N GLY A 147 -1.35 2.73 -21.04
CA GLY A 147 -0.66 2.27 -22.24
C GLY A 147 -0.17 0.82 -22.19
N ALA A 148 0.07 0.25 -23.38
CA ALA A 148 0.61 -1.10 -23.54
C ALA A 148 2.06 -1.21 -23.04
N GLY A 149 2.45 -2.41 -22.60
CA GLY A 149 3.81 -2.71 -22.13
C GLY A 149 4.15 -2.23 -20.72
N LEU A 150 3.19 -1.63 -20.01
CA LEU A 150 3.38 -1.13 -18.66
C LEU A 150 3.59 -2.26 -17.64
N ARG A 151 4.57 -2.08 -16.75
CA ARG A 151 4.67 -2.85 -15.52
C ARG A 151 4.03 -2.09 -14.36
N PHE A 152 2.97 -2.67 -13.80
CA PHE A 152 2.32 -2.19 -12.59
C PHE A 152 2.04 -3.37 -11.65
N ASN A 153 2.76 -3.41 -10.53
CA ASN A 153 2.64 -4.43 -9.50
C ASN A 153 3.06 -3.83 -8.15
N ALA A 154 3.00 -4.60 -7.06
CA ALA A 154 3.34 -4.14 -5.71
C ALA A 154 4.79 -3.62 -5.54
N GLY A 155 5.69 -3.97 -6.44
CA GLY A 155 7.03 -3.40 -6.49
C GLY A 155 7.07 -2.08 -7.25
N MET A 156 6.43 -2.02 -8.41
CA MET A 156 6.37 -0.79 -9.20
C MET A 156 5.53 0.31 -8.54
N THR A 157 4.57 -0.01 -7.66
CA THR A 157 3.88 1.00 -6.85
C THR A 157 4.84 1.85 -6.03
N LYS A 158 6.01 1.32 -5.62
CA LYS A 158 7.07 2.06 -4.91
C LYS A 158 7.75 3.09 -5.81
N VAL A 159 7.94 2.79 -7.09
CA VAL A 159 8.50 3.74 -8.07
C VAL A 159 7.52 4.88 -8.28
N TYR A 160 6.25 4.55 -8.58
CA TYR A 160 5.22 5.57 -8.83
C TYR A 160 4.89 6.39 -7.58
N SER A 161 4.98 5.81 -6.37
CA SER A 161 4.77 6.56 -5.13
C SER A 161 5.82 7.65 -4.92
N LEU A 162 7.02 7.52 -5.48
CA LEU A 162 8.03 8.58 -5.40
C LEU A 162 7.90 9.60 -6.53
N LEU A 163 7.25 9.25 -7.64
CA LEU A 163 6.96 10.17 -8.75
C LEU A 163 5.72 11.04 -8.53
N LEU A 164 4.79 10.61 -7.68
CA LEU A 164 3.51 11.27 -7.42
C LEU A 164 3.36 11.63 -5.95
N ASP A 165 2.93 12.85 -5.67
CA ASP A 165 2.57 13.25 -4.32
C ASP A 165 1.26 12.56 -3.88
N HIS A 166 1.18 12.21 -2.60
CA HIS A 166 0.05 11.50 -1.99
C HIS A 166 -0.31 10.14 -2.63
N PHE A 167 0.58 9.57 -3.44
CA PHE A 167 0.38 8.25 -4.04
C PHE A 167 0.98 7.16 -3.17
N VAL A 168 0.14 6.23 -2.73
CA VAL A 168 0.54 5.24 -1.73
C VAL A 168 1.28 4.06 -2.35
N ILE A 169 2.11 3.41 -1.55
CA ILE A 169 2.70 2.12 -1.83
C ILE A 169 1.62 1.05 -1.59
N TYR A 170 0.79 0.79 -2.61
CA TYR A 170 -0.21 -0.28 -2.55
C TYR A 170 0.45 -1.65 -2.76
N ASP A 171 1.03 -2.16 -1.68
CA ASP A 171 1.50 -3.54 -1.58
C ASP A 171 0.51 -4.43 -0.83
N SER A 172 0.87 -5.70 -0.68
CA SER A 172 0.01 -6.68 -0.01
C SER A 172 -0.36 -6.35 1.44
N ARG A 173 0.47 -5.61 2.19
CA ARG A 173 0.15 -5.22 3.57
C ARG A 173 -0.79 -4.04 3.58
N VAL A 174 -0.46 -2.97 2.86
CA VAL A 174 -1.32 -1.78 2.79
C VAL A 174 -2.70 -2.13 2.21
N GLY A 175 -2.74 -2.90 1.12
CA GLY A 175 -4.01 -3.38 0.55
C GLY A 175 -4.79 -4.30 1.48
N GLY A 176 -4.10 -5.19 2.21
CA GLY A 176 -4.74 -6.04 3.22
C GLY A 176 -5.32 -5.24 4.40
N ALA A 177 -4.61 -4.22 4.88
CA ALA A 177 -5.08 -3.35 5.95
C ALA A 177 -6.31 -2.55 5.51
N LEU A 178 -6.30 -1.95 4.32
CA LEU A 178 -7.48 -1.25 3.78
C LEU A 178 -8.69 -2.20 3.68
N ALA A 179 -8.49 -3.41 3.14
CA ALA A 179 -9.54 -4.43 3.12
C ALA A 179 -10.05 -4.77 4.53
N TRP A 180 -9.17 -4.78 5.53
CA TRP A 180 -9.54 -5.07 6.92
C TRP A 180 -10.43 -3.97 7.51
N PHE A 181 -10.07 -2.71 7.28
CA PHE A 181 -10.91 -1.58 7.72
C PHE A 181 -12.26 -1.54 7.01
N VAL A 182 -12.30 -1.84 5.70
CA VAL A 182 -13.57 -1.97 4.98
C VAL A 182 -14.41 -3.12 5.56
N ALA A 183 -13.82 -4.29 5.82
CA ALA A 183 -14.55 -5.41 6.41
C ALA A 183 -15.13 -5.08 7.79
N ALA A 184 -14.34 -4.40 8.64
CA ALA A 184 -14.79 -3.95 9.95
C ALA A 184 -15.96 -2.96 9.83
N TRP A 185 -15.86 -1.97 8.94
CA TRP A 185 -16.95 -1.03 8.67
C TRP A 185 -18.21 -1.74 8.20
N VAL A 186 -18.12 -2.62 7.18
CA VAL A 186 -19.26 -3.36 6.64
C VAL A 186 -19.97 -4.17 7.74
N ARG A 187 -19.21 -4.86 8.60
CA ARG A 187 -19.78 -5.65 9.71
C ARG A 187 -20.48 -4.79 10.74
N GLU A 188 -19.94 -3.63 11.07
CA GLU A 188 -20.56 -2.68 11.99
C GLU A 188 -21.86 -2.09 11.45
N GLN A 189 -21.98 -2.00 10.12
CA GLN A 189 -23.24 -1.64 9.47
C GLN A 189 -24.19 -2.84 9.31
N GLY A 190 -23.84 -4.04 9.80
CA GLY A 190 -24.63 -5.27 9.64
C GLY A 190 -24.60 -5.86 8.22
N GLY A 191 -23.67 -5.41 7.37
CA GLY A 191 -23.54 -5.86 5.99
C GLY A 191 -22.92 -7.26 5.86
N GLN A 192 -23.35 -8.00 4.85
CA GLN A 192 -22.89 -9.37 4.57
C GLN A 192 -22.03 -9.49 3.30
N ARG A 193 -21.77 -8.36 2.63
CA ARG A 193 -21.02 -8.32 1.37
C ARG A 193 -20.22 -7.02 1.30
N ILE A 194 -18.98 -7.13 0.83
CA ILE A 194 -18.14 -5.97 0.52
C ILE A 194 -18.69 -5.23 -0.70
N PRO A 195 -18.98 -3.93 -0.60
CA PRO A 195 -19.39 -3.12 -1.74
C PRO A 195 -18.32 -3.07 -2.83
N GLU A 196 -18.74 -3.07 -4.10
CA GLU A 196 -17.81 -3.17 -5.24
C GLU A 196 -16.83 -2.00 -5.31
N SER A 197 -17.25 -0.79 -4.93
CA SER A 197 -16.41 0.41 -4.85
C SER A 197 -15.31 0.33 -3.77
N LEU A 198 -15.49 -0.51 -2.75
CA LEU A 198 -14.54 -0.74 -1.64
C LEU A 198 -13.90 -2.13 -1.67
N ARG A 199 -14.07 -2.87 -2.76
CA ARG A 199 -13.64 -4.26 -2.91
C ARG A 199 -12.18 -4.43 -3.29
N PHE A 200 -11.28 -3.85 -2.50
CA PHE A 200 -9.83 -3.88 -2.68
C PHE A 200 -9.28 -5.29 -2.95
N PRO A 201 -8.65 -5.54 -4.11
CA PRO A 201 -8.00 -6.80 -4.37
C PRO A 201 -6.82 -7.02 -3.43
N CYS A 202 -6.85 -8.13 -2.71
CA CYS A 202 -5.79 -8.50 -1.78
C CYS A 202 -4.70 -9.31 -2.50
N MET A 203 -3.49 -9.25 -1.96
CA MET A 203 -2.33 -9.99 -2.46
C MET A 203 -1.82 -10.94 -1.37
N PRO A 204 -1.40 -12.17 -1.72
CA PRO A 204 -0.87 -13.10 -0.74
C PRO A 204 0.41 -12.57 -0.10
N ALA A 205 0.72 -13.09 1.08
CA ALA A 205 2.03 -12.86 1.67
C ALA A 205 3.12 -13.58 0.87
N LYS A 206 4.26 -12.92 0.67
CA LYS A 206 5.47 -13.58 0.18
C LYS A 206 6.06 -14.40 1.33
N GLU A 207 5.89 -15.72 1.27
CA GLU A 207 6.29 -16.65 2.32
C GLU A 207 7.04 -17.84 1.71
N ASP A 208 7.88 -18.48 2.52
CA ASP A 208 8.49 -19.75 2.15
C ASP A 208 7.39 -20.82 2.05
N ALA A 209 7.50 -21.73 1.08
CA ALA A 209 6.60 -22.87 0.93
C ALA A 209 6.52 -23.73 2.22
N LYS A 210 7.56 -23.69 3.05
CA LYS A 210 7.66 -24.42 4.32
C LYS A 210 7.19 -23.62 5.55
N ALA A 211 6.60 -22.45 5.38
CA ALA A 211 6.12 -21.65 6.52
C ALA A 211 5.02 -22.41 7.29
N ALA A 212 5.29 -22.69 8.58
CA ALA A 212 4.37 -23.45 9.45
C ALA A 212 3.02 -22.74 9.70
N ARG A 213 2.99 -21.41 9.57
CA ARG A 213 1.76 -20.60 9.61
C ARG A 213 1.84 -19.59 8.46
N ARG A 214 0.82 -19.58 7.61
CA ARG A 214 0.68 -18.60 6.54
C ARG A 214 0.03 -17.33 7.07
N LYS A 215 0.58 -16.18 6.73
CA LYS A 215 0.01 -14.87 7.08
C LYS A 215 -1.24 -14.62 6.27
N LEU A 216 -2.29 -14.13 6.92
CA LEU A 216 -3.51 -13.73 6.25
C LEU A 216 -3.36 -12.26 5.81
N ARG A 217 -3.56 -11.97 4.52
CA ARG A 217 -3.62 -10.59 3.98
C ARG A 217 -4.94 -10.29 3.27
N ASN A 218 -5.89 -11.21 3.39
CA ASN A 218 -7.26 -11.03 2.93
C ASN A 218 -8.20 -11.37 4.11
N PRO A 219 -8.86 -10.37 4.71
CA PRO A 219 -9.67 -10.55 5.93
C PRO A 219 -11.06 -11.13 5.66
N TRP A 220 -11.47 -11.24 4.40
CA TRP A 220 -12.77 -11.79 4.03
C TRP A 220 -12.68 -12.50 2.68
N LEU A 221 -12.66 -13.84 2.73
CA LEU A 221 -12.59 -14.71 1.54
C LEU A 221 -13.99 -15.01 0.97
N GLY A 222 -14.03 -15.45 -0.29
CA GLY A 222 -15.26 -15.90 -0.96
C GLY A 222 -15.94 -14.83 -1.81
N ALA A 223 -17.06 -15.20 -2.42
CA ALA A 223 -17.75 -14.38 -3.43
C ALA A 223 -18.32 -13.05 -2.87
N ALA A 224 -18.53 -12.96 -1.56
CA ALA A 224 -18.96 -11.75 -0.88
C ALA A 224 -17.79 -10.90 -0.33
N GLY A 225 -16.56 -11.44 -0.36
CA GLY A 225 -15.36 -10.82 0.19
C GLY A 225 -14.45 -10.20 -0.88
N PHE A 226 -13.17 -10.07 -0.56
CA PHE A 226 -12.18 -9.43 -1.43
C PHE A 226 -11.57 -10.39 -2.45
N PRO A 227 -11.40 -9.98 -3.71
CA PRO A 227 -10.78 -10.81 -4.73
C PRO A 227 -9.26 -10.87 -4.53
N THR A 228 -8.63 -11.92 -5.09
CA THR A 228 -7.18 -11.99 -5.18
C THR A 228 -6.67 -11.20 -6.39
N LEU A 229 -5.66 -10.37 -6.18
CA LEU A 229 -4.98 -9.66 -7.27
C LEU A 229 -3.99 -10.59 -7.97
N GLY A 230 -4.34 -11.02 -9.17
CA GLY A 230 -3.43 -11.72 -10.09
C GLY A 230 -2.50 -10.75 -10.84
N SER A 231 -1.82 -11.25 -11.88
CA SER A 231 -0.95 -10.43 -12.75
C SER A 231 -1.77 -9.55 -13.70
N ARG A 232 -2.43 -8.53 -13.16
CA ARG A 232 -3.32 -7.60 -13.87
C ARG A 232 -2.90 -6.15 -13.61
N PRO A 233 -1.93 -5.60 -14.39
CA PRO A 233 -1.36 -4.28 -14.15
C PRO A 233 -2.40 -3.15 -14.05
N HIS A 234 -3.37 -3.12 -14.97
CA HIS A 234 -4.43 -2.11 -14.96
C HIS A 234 -5.31 -2.17 -13.71
N VAL A 235 -5.64 -3.39 -13.25
CA VAL A 235 -6.40 -3.58 -12.00
C VAL A 235 -5.57 -3.12 -10.81
N HIS A 236 -4.26 -3.44 -10.77
CA HIS A 236 -3.38 -2.96 -9.71
C HIS A 236 -3.33 -1.43 -9.68
N ALA A 237 -3.15 -0.79 -10.83
CA ALA A 237 -3.05 0.65 -10.92
C ALA A 237 -4.34 1.37 -10.50
N ARG A 238 -5.49 0.90 -10.99
CA ARG A 238 -6.83 1.38 -10.57
C ARG A 238 -6.98 1.36 -9.06
N TRP A 239 -6.69 0.23 -8.43
CA TRP A 239 -6.86 0.09 -6.98
C TRP A 239 -5.81 0.81 -6.15
N ASN A 240 -4.59 0.99 -6.68
CA ASN A 240 -3.61 1.87 -6.05
C ASN A 240 -4.06 3.34 -6.08
N LEU A 241 -4.65 3.77 -7.20
CA LEU A 241 -5.19 5.12 -7.35
C LEU A 241 -6.36 5.35 -6.37
N ARG A 242 -7.33 4.43 -6.31
CA ARG A 242 -8.42 4.46 -5.31
C ARG A 242 -7.93 4.46 -3.87
N ALA A 243 -6.94 3.62 -3.54
CA ALA A 243 -6.33 3.58 -2.22
C ALA A 243 -5.69 4.94 -1.87
N SER A 244 -4.96 5.54 -2.82
CA SER A 244 -4.36 6.86 -2.67
C SER A 244 -5.41 7.95 -2.46
N TRP A 245 -6.53 7.89 -3.19
CA TRP A 245 -7.65 8.82 -3.02
C TRP A 245 -8.30 8.69 -1.65
N ILE A 246 -8.56 7.47 -1.16
CA ILE A 246 -9.13 7.24 0.17
C ILE A 246 -8.20 7.75 1.26
N VAL A 247 -6.92 7.40 1.21
CA VAL A 247 -5.91 7.84 2.20
C VAL A 247 -5.81 9.36 2.24
N ARG A 248 -5.84 10.01 1.07
CA ARG A 248 -5.80 11.46 1.00
C ARG A 248 -7.10 12.10 1.50
N ALA A 249 -8.26 11.62 1.03
CA ALA A 249 -9.56 12.18 1.38
C ALA A 249 -9.83 12.08 2.88
N VAL A 250 -9.57 10.93 3.51
CA VAL A 250 -9.79 10.77 4.95
C VAL A 250 -8.92 11.71 5.80
N LEU A 251 -7.70 12.03 5.35
CA LEU A 251 -6.83 12.99 6.04
C LEU A 251 -7.26 14.44 5.82
N GLU A 252 -7.76 14.78 4.63
CA GLU A 252 -8.25 16.12 4.28
C GLU A 252 -9.59 16.44 4.95
N GLU A 253 -10.51 15.47 5.02
CA GLU A 253 -11.86 15.64 5.59
C GLU A 253 -11.88 15.58 7.12
N HIS A 254 -10.83 15.03 7.75
CA HIS A 254 -10.72 14.90 9.19
C HIS A 254 -9.45 15.56 9.73
N PRO A 255 -9.34 16.90 9.70
CA PRO A 255 -8.18 17.59 10.25
C PRO A 255 -8.00 17.26 11.74
N GLY A 256 -6.74 17.18 12.20
CA GLY A 256 -6.42 16.84 13.59
C GLY A 256 -6.21 15.34 13.87
N THR A 257 -6.12 14.50 12.83
CA THR A 257 -5.69 13.10 13.02
C THR A 257 -4.32 13.00 13.69
N VAL A 258 -4.02 11.84 14.27
CA VAL A 258 -2.69 11.54 14.83
C VAL A 258 -1.55 11.53 13.80
N PHE A 259 -1.88 11.57 12.50
CA PHE A 259 -0.91 11.58 11.41
C PHE A 259 -0.50 12.99 10.96
N GLY A 260 -1.16 14.03 11.49
CA GLY A 260 -0.94 15.42 11.11
C GLY A 260 -1.56 15.75 9.75
N SER A 261 -0.93 16.67 9.01
CA SER A 261 -1.40 17.18 7.71
C SER A 261 -0.34 17.07 6.61
N GLY A 262 -0.74 17.33 5.36
CA GLY A 262 0.13 17.37 4.19
C GLY A 262 0.64 15.99 3.71
N ALA A 263 1.63 15.99 2.82
CA ALA A 263 2.18 14.76 2.21
C ALA A 263 2.79 13.81 3.25
N ALA A 264 3.39 14.36 4.31
CA ALA A 264 3.91 13.58 5.43
C ALA A 264 2.81 12.77 6.14
N ALA A 265 1.58 13.30 6.25
CA ALA A 265 0.47 12.58 6.86
C ALA A 265 0.09 11.33 6.08
N SER A 266 0.05 11.41 4.74
CA SER A 266 -0.21 10.25 3.88
C SER A 266 0.85 9.15 4.08
N ARG A 267 2.13 9.52 4.20
CA ARG A 267 3.23 8.57 4.47
C ARG A 267 3.14 7.94 5.85
N ARG A 268 2.76 8.71 6.89
CA ARG A 268 2.58 8.17 8.24
C ARG A 268 1.38 7.21 8.32
N LEU A 269 0.27 7.55 7.66
CA LEU A 269 -0.89 6.64 7.58
C LEU A 269 -0.57 5.39 6.76
N GLU A 270 0.13 5.52 5.63
CA GLU A 270 0.65 4.38 4.86
C GLU A 270 1.53 3.45 5.71
N ALA A 271 2.45 4.02 6.50
CA ALA A 271 3.29 3.28 7.42
C ALA A 271 2.48 2.56 8.50
N ALA A 272 1.44 3.20 9.06
CA ALA A 272 0.50 2.55 9.98
C ALA A 272 -0.21 1.36 9.35
N LEU A 273 -0.76 1.54 8.15
CA LEU A 273 -1.45 0.48 7.38
C LEU A 273 -0.49 -0.66 7.02
N PHE A 274 0.76 -0.34 6.69
CA PHE A 274 1.79 -1.34 6.41
C PHE A 274 2.12 -2.20 7.62
N MET A 275 2.20 -1.62 8.82
CA MET A 275 2.35 -2.36 10.07
C MET A 275 1.09 -3.19 10.33
N TRP A 276 -0.10 -2.59 10.25
CA TRP A 276 -1.37 -3.27 10.48
C TRP A 276 -1.56 -4.52 9.60
N GLY A 277 -1.26 -4.40 8.31
CA GLY A 277 -1.46 -5.44 7.30
C GLY A 277 -0.37 -6.51 7.25
N TYR A 278 0.53 -6.59 8.24
CA TYR A 278 1.55 -7.63 8.28
C TYR A 278 0.94 -9.04 8.26
N ASP A 279 -0.03 -9.26 9.13
CA ASP A 279 -0.80 -10.49 9.30
C ASP A 279 -2.17 -10.16 9.94
N LEU A 280 -3.23 -10.62 9.30
CA LEU A 280 -4.63 -10.40 9.65
C LEU A 280 -5.29 -11.66 10.23
N THR A 281 -4.49 -12.65 10.67
CA THR A 281 -5.01 -13.89 11.27
C THR A 281 -5.63 -13.68 12.66
N ALA A 282 -5.33 -12.58 13.35
CA ALA A 282 -6.10 -12.22 14.54
C ALA A 282 -7.52 -11.82 14.10
N PRO A 283 -8.58 -12.36 14.74
CA PRO A 283 -9.95 -12.00 14.42
C PRO A 283 -10.13 -10.48 14.46
N ALA A 284 -10.90 -9.93 13.52
CA ALA A 284 -11.33 -8.55 13.65
C ALA A 284 -12.16 -8.41 14.94
N PRO A 285 -12.14 -7.26 15.66
CA PRO A 285 -13.01 -7.07 16.82
C PRO A 285 -14.47 -7.40 16.46
N GLY A 286 -15.03 -8.42 17.11
CA GLY A 286 -16.37 -8.96 16.82
C GLY A 286 -16.42 -10.32 16.10
N ASP A 287 -15.28 -10.88 15.68
CA ASP A 287 -15.22 -12.25 15.16
C ASP A 287 -15.16 -13.25 16.34
N ASP A 288 -16.24 -14.02 16.54
CA ASP A 288 -16.10 -15.39 17.05
C ASP A 288 -15.23 -16.14 16.04
N ALA A 289 -14.11 -16.71 16.50
CA ALA A 289 -13.11 -17.30 15.63
C ALA A 289 -13.73 -18.33 14.67
N PRO A 290 -13.57 -18.19 13.34
CA PRO A 290 -14.01 -19.23 12.43
C PRO A 290 -13.17 -20.49 12.69
N GLN A 291 -13.84 -21.56 13.12
CA GLN A 291 -13.27 -22.90 13.17
C GLN A 291 -12.76 -23.25 11.77
N LEU A 292 -11.44 -23.30 11.62
CA LEU A 292 -10.81 -23.87 10.43
C LEU A 292 -11.18 -25.36 10.38
N SER A 293 -12.24 -25.69 9.64
CA SER A 293 -12.50 -27.07 9.25
C SER A 293 -11.37 -27.49 8.33
N GLN A 294 -10.49 -28.36 8.83
CA GLN A 294 -9.59 -29.14 8.00
C GLN A 294 -10.46 -29.98 7.05
N ALA A 295 -10.44 -29.65 5.76
CA ALA A 295 -10.92 -30.55 4.72
C ALA A 295 -9.68 -31.23 4.11
N ALA A 296 -9.73 -32.56 4.15
CA ALA A 296 -8.75 -33.51 3.63
C ALA A 296 -8.55 -33.41 2.11
#